data_AF-A0A9E5YAE7-F1
#
_entry.id   AF-A0A9E5YAE7-F1
#
_cell.length_a   1.000
_cell.length_b   1.000
_cell.length_c   1.000
_cell.angle_alpha   90.00
_cell.angle_beta   90.00
_cell.angle_gamma   90.00
#
_symmetry.space_group_name_H-M   'P 1'
#
loop_
_entity.id
_entity.type
_entity.pdbx_description
1 polymer ?
#
loop_
_entity_poly.entity_id
_entity_poly.type
_entity_poly.pdbx_seq_one_letter_code
_entity_poly.pdbx_strand_id
1 'polypeptide(L)'
;MIIKIMTKEKYNRKWTKEKNHLEHRYFWQQEFGTIPKGLVVHHIDGNPKNNDIDNLCLLTMTAHNRIHAHPAWNKGLTTKTNKKWSKTIRKIKKVKFINYLSKCKKAVELQLGGMKLREIAMAQGISRRQVSDRIKTYKNYVKNDKTTKGNGVQISAHTL
;
A
#
# COMPACT_ATOMS: atom_id res chain seq x y z
N MET A 1 -30.23 8.39 -23.75
CA MET A 1 -29.27 7.43 -23.17
C MET A 1 -28.73 8.03 -21.88
N ILE A 2 -29.36 7.68 -20.74
CA ILE A 2 -29.10 8.31 -19.44
C ILE A 2 -28.01 7.50 -18.75
N ILE A 3 -26.84 8.10 -18.56
CA ILE A 3 -25.76 7.56 -17.72
C ILE A 3 -26.31 7.54 -16.29
N LYS A 4 -26.74 6.37 -15.84
CA LYS A 4 -27.25 6.15 -14.48
C LYS A 4 -26.04 6.19 -13.53
N ILE A 5 -25.80 7.37 -12.96
CA ILE A 5 -24.87 7.56 -11.84
C ILE A 5 -25.32 6.62 -10.72
N MET A 6 -24.63 5.49 -10.54
CA MET A 6 -24.90 4.56 -9.44
C MET A 6 -24.47 5.23 -8.14
N THR A 7 -25.43 5.84 -7.46
CA THR A 7 -25.27 6.49 -6.17
C THR A 7 -24.94 5.47 -5.09
N LYS A 8 -23.70 5.53 -4.57
CA LYS A 8 -23.38 5.67 -3.14
C LYS A 8 -24.39 5.02 -2.17
N GLU A 9 -24.54 3.71 -2.17
CA GLU A 9 -25.23 3.05 -1.06
C GLU A 9 -24.33 3.02 0.18
N LYS A 10 -24.61 3.99 1.04
CA LYS A 10 -24.53 3.98 2.51
C LYS A 10 -23.34 3.20 3.12
N TYR A 11 -22.35 4.01 3.51
CA TYR A 11 -21.22 3.69 4.39
C TYR A 11 -21.70 3.18 5.77
N ASN A 12 -22.14 1.93 5.88
CA ASN A 12 -22.57 1.32 7.14
C ASN A 12 -21.35 0.89 7.97
N ARG A 13 -20.82 1.86 8.73
CA ARG A 13 -19.85 1.64 9.81
C ARG A 13 -20.51 0.86 10.97
N LYS A 14 -20.59 -0.47 10.89
CA LYS A 14 -20.60 -1.31 12.11
C LYS A 14 -19.17 -1.74 12.41
N TRP A 15 -18.42 -0.83 13.03
CA TRP A 15 -17.12 -1.13 13.64
C TRP A 15 -17.37 -1.99 14.88
N THR A 16 -17.25 -3.31 14.76
CA THR A 16 -16.99 -4.12 15.95
C THR A 16 -15.49 -4.07 16.22
N LYS A 17 -15.13 -3.83 17.48
CA LYS A 17 -13.77 -3.60 18.00
C LYS A 17 -12.81 -4.79 17.78
N GLU A 18 -13.28 -5.87 17.16
CA GLU A 18 -12.61 -7.17 17.02
C GLU A 18 -12.09 -7.50 15.61
N LYS A 19 -12.40 -6.74 14.55
CA LYS A 19 -12.11 -7.18 13.16
C LYS A 19 -11.38 -6.16 12.29
N ASN A 20 -10.10 -5.92 12.58
CA ASN A 20 -9.16 -5.34 11.59
C ASN A 20 -8.88 -6.30 10.40
N HIS A 21 -9.36 -7.55 10.45
CA HIS A 21 -8.96 -8.62 9.52
C HIS A 21 -9.71 -8.66 8.17
N LEU A 22 -10.59 -7.70 7.84
CA LEU A 22 -11.43 -7.82 6.63
C LEU A 22 -11.41 -6.59 5.70
N GLU A 23 -10.67 -5.52 6.02
CA GLU A 23 -10.67 -4.30 5.17
C GLU A 23 -10.23 -4.59 3.73
N HIS A 24 -9.14 -5.34 3.56
CA HIS A 24 -8.63 -5.74 2.26
C HIS A 24 -9.64 -6.58 1.44
N ARG A 25 -10.43 -7.44 2.09
CA ARG A 25 -11.50 -8.20 1.41
C ARG A 25 -12.60 -7.28 0.92
N TYR A 26 -12.95 -6.26 1.70
CA TYR A 26 -13.91 -5.25 1.26
C TYR A 26 -13.40 -4.53 0.01
N PHE A 27 -12.17 -4.01 0.01
CA PHE A 27 -11.61 -3.33 -1.16
C PHE A 27 -11.55 -4.23 -2.39
N TRP A 28 -11.16 -5.51 -2.21
CA TRP A 28 -11.23 -6.50 -3.28
C TRP A 28 -12.64 -6.64 -3.84
N GLN A 29 -13.65 -6.79 -2.97
CA GLN A 29 -15.03 -7.02 -3.39
C GLN A 29 -15.68 -5.80 -4.06
N GLN A 30 -15.23 -4.59 -3.73
CA GLN A 30 -15.69 -3.39 -4.40
C GLN A 30 -15.19 -3.31 -5.85
N GLU A 31 -13.95 -3.74 -6.11
CA GLU A 31 -13.36 -3.66 -7.45
C GLU A 31 -13.73 -4.88 -8.32
N PHE A 32 -13.63 -6.08 -7.77
CA PHE A 32 -13.71 -7.34 -8.52
C PHE A 32 -14.93 -8.21 -8.16
N GLY A 33 -15.72 -7.80 -7.15
CA GLY A 33 -16.86 -8.58 -6.68
C GLY A 33 -16.49 -9.75 -5.76
N THR A 34 -17.38 -10.74 -5.67
CA THR A 34 -17.31 -11.80 -4.67
C THR A 34 -16.00 -12.59 -4.71
N ILE A 35 -15.41 -12.85 -3.55
CA ILE A 35 -14.22 -13.71 -3.42
C ILE A 35 -14.65 -15.17 -3.62
N PRO A 36 -14.08 -15.91 -4.60
CA PRO A 36 -14.43 -17.30 -4.84
C PRO A 36 -14.15 -18.20 -3.63
N LYS A 37 -14.96 -19.26 -3.47
CA LYS A 37 -14.80 -20.24 -2.38
C LYS A 37 -13.42 -20.89 -2.46
N GLY A 38 -12.75 -20.99 -1.32
CA GLY A 38 -11.41 -21.59 -1.21
C GLY A 38 -10.25 -20.63 -1.51
N LEU A 39 -10.54 -19.38 -1.88
CA LEU A 39 -9.52 -18.33 -2.06
C LEU A 39 -9.53 -17.34 -0.89
N VAL A 40 -8.35 -16.78 -0.62
CA VAL A 40 -8.12 -15.72 0.36
C VAL A 40 -7.38 -14.55 -0.30
N VAL A 41 -7.66 -13.34 0.16
CA VAL A 41 -6.96 -12.15 -0.30
C VAL A 41 -5.66 -12.01 0.49
N HIS A 42 -4.54 -11.81 -0.21
CA HIS A 42 -3.19 -11.71 0.34
C HIS A 42 -2.56 -10.35 0.02
N HIS A 43 -1.83 -9.78 0.98
CA HIS A 43 -1.04 -8.56 0.79
C HIS A 43 0.35 -8.90 0.22
N ILE A 44 0.61 -8.50 -1.02
CA ILE A 44 1.85 -8.80 -1.76
C ILE A 44 3.08 -8.21 -1.03
N ASP A 45 2.94 -7.03 -0.42
CA ASP A 45 4.02 -6.40 0.34
C ASP A 45 4.16 -6.93 1.79
N GLY A 46 3.26 -7.80 2.24
CA GLY A 46 3.20 -8.32 3.61
C GLY A 46 2.72 -7.31 4.66
N ASN A 47 2.27 -6.10 4.26
CA ASN A 47 1.76 -5.09 5.17
C ASN A 47 0.22 -5.13 5.21
N PRO A 48 -0.39 -5.61 6.30
CA PRO A 48 -1.85 -5.76 6.39
C PRO A 48 -2.61 -4.41 6.40
N LYS A 49 -1.90 -3.28 6.54
CA LYS A 49 -2.50 -1.93 6.47
C LYS A 49 -2.49 -1.34 5.05
N ASN A 50 -1.81 -1.98 4.09
CA ASN A 50 -1.73 -1.51 2.71
C ASN A 50 -2.80 -2.20 1.84
N ASN A 51 -4.03 -1.72 1.93
CA ASN A 51 -5.17 -2.22 1.15
C ASN A 51 -5.28 -1.62 -0.25
N ASP A 52 -4.17 -1.14 -0.82
CA ASP A 52 -4.14 -0.75 -2.24
C ASP A 52 -4.49 -1.97 -3.10
N ILE A 53 -5.40 -1.83 -4.05
CA ILE A 53 -5.89 -2.96 -4.84
C ILE A 53 -4.76 -3.65 -5.62
N ASP A 54 -3.77 -2.89 -6.08
CA ASP A 54 -2.57 -3.43 -6.74
C ASP A 54 -1.66 -4.22 -5.78
N ASN A 55 -1.84 -4.04 -4.47
CA ASN A 55 -1.11 -4.75 -3.43
C ASN A 55 -1.86 -5.99 -2.92
N LEU A 56 -3.05 -6.25 -3.44
CA LEU A 56 -3.87 -7.41 -3.09
C LEU A 56 -3.84 -8.44 -4.21
N CYS A 57 -3.81 -9.71 -3.85
CA CYS A 57 -4.01 -10.81 -4.79
C CYS A 57 -4.83 -11.94 -4.16
N LEU A 58 -5.47 -12.78 -4.98
CA LEU A 58 -6.12 -14.00 -4.50
C LEU A 58 -5.14 -15.16 -4.51
N LEU A 59 -5.16 -15.94 -3.43
CA LEU A 59 -4.40 -17.18 -3.29
C LEU A 59 -5.28 -18.28 -2.71
N THR A 60 -4.92 -19.53 -2.97
CA THR A 60 -5.45 -20.65 -2.18
C THR A 60 -4.91 -20.57 -0.75
N MET A 61 -5.64 -21.12 0.22
CA MET A 61 -5.18 -21.19 1.61
C MET A 61 -3.79 -21.86 1.72
N THR A 62 -3.57 -22.94 0.96
CA THR A 62 -2.29 -23.66 0.93
C THR A 62 -1.16 -22.78 0.40
N ALA A 63 -1.38 -22.02 -0.67
CA ALA A 63 -0.38 -21.10 -1.21
C ALA A 63 -0.07 -19.96 -0.24
N HIS A 64 -1.11 -19.37 0.36
CA HIS A 64 -0.98 -18.34 1.40
C HIS A 64 -0.13 -18.84 2.58
N ASN A 65 -0.43 -20.03 3.10
CA ASN A 65 0.32 -20.62 4.21
C ASN A 65 1.76 -20.95 3.82
N ARG A 66 2.01 -21.41 2.59
CA ARG A 66 3.37 -21.68 2.10
C ARG A 66 4.22 -20.41 2.06
N ILE A 67 3.66 -19.29 1.62
CA ILE A 67 4.36 -17.99 1.61
C ILE A 67 4.78 -17.57 3.02
N HIS A 68 3.92 -17.78 4.02
CA HIS A 68 4.24 -17.43 5.41
C HIS A 68 5.14 -18.46 6.11
N ALA A 69 5.03 -19.74 5.75
CA ALA A 69 5.81 -20.82 6.36
C ALA A 69 7.24 -20.92 5.80
N HIS A 70 7.45 -20.63 4.52
CA HIS A 70 8.76 -20.73 3.87
C HIS A 70 9.28 -19.32 3.57
N PRO A 71 10.22 -18.77 4.36
CA PRO A 71 10.91 -17.56 3.97
C PRO A 71 11.53 -17.76 2.58
N ALA A 72 11.59 -16.68 1.79
CA ALA A 72 12.11 -16.68 0.42
C ALA A 72 13.37 -17.54 0.30
N TRP A 73 13.48 -18.33 -0.78
CA TRP A 73 14.57 -19.26 -1.11
C TRP A 73 15.96 -18.61 -1.00
N ASN A 74 16.42 -18.43 0.23
CA ASN A 74 17.63 -17.72 0.60
C ASN A 74 18.69 -18.69 1.10
N LYS A 75 18.47 -20.02 0.99
CA LYS A 75 19.36 -21.06 1.52
C LYS A 75 19.72 -20.83 3.01
N GLY A 76 18.80 -20.27 3.79
CA GLY A 76 19.04 -19.92 5.21
C GLY A 76 19.83 -18.61 5.44
N LEU A 77 20.11 -17.83 4.39
CA LEU A 77 20.83 -16.55 4.51
C LEU A 77 19.95 -15.49 5.17
N THR A 78 20.44 -14.93 6.28
CA THR A 78 19.82 -13.80 6.97
C THR A 78 20.58 -12.52 6.66
N THR A 79 19.99 -11.36 6.98
CA THR A 79 20.70 -10.07 6.86
C THR A 79 21.93 -9.98 7.77
N LYS A 80 22.01 -10.82 8.80
CA LYS A 80 23.15 -10.92 9.73
C LYS A 80 24.26 -11.81 9.19
N THR A 81 23.89 -12.92 8.54
CA THR A 81 24.87 -13.94 8.11
C THR A 81 25.50 -13.64 6.75
N ASN A 82 24.98 -12.69 5.97
CA ASN A 82 25.53 -12.39 4.65
C ASN A 82 25.40 -10.92 4.22
N LYS A 83 26.54 -10.26 4.00
CA LYS A 83 26.63 -8.84 3.59
C LYS A 83 26.04 -8.59 2.20
N LYS A 84 26.22 -9.51 1.23
CA LYS A 84 25.63 -9.39 -0.13
C LYS A 84 24.11 -9.50 -0.08
N TRP A 85 23.59 -10.44 0.70
CA TRP A 85 22.15 -10.57 0.95
C TRP A 85 21.58 -9.34 1.64
N SER A 86 22.24 -8.83 2.69
CA SER A 86 21.85 -7.60 3.37
C SER A 86 21.78 -6.39 2.41
N LYS A 87 22.78 -6.21 1.55
CA LYS A 87 22.77 -5.18 0.49
C LYS A 87 21.60 -5.36 -0.48
N THR A 88 21.30 -6.60 -0.87
CA THR A 88 20.19 -6.94 -1.77
C THR A 88 18.84 -6.58 -1.16
N ILE A 89 18.60 -7.02 0.09
CA ILE A 89 17.39 -6.67 0.84
C ILE A 89 17.24 -5.15 0.99
N ARG A 90 18.34 -4.44 1.27
CA ARG A 90 18.32 -2.97 1.34
C ARG A 90 17.92 -2.33 0.01
N LYS A 91 18.44 -2.83 -1.12
CA LYS A 91 18.07 -2.36 -2.47
C LYS A 91 16.58 -2.61 -2.74
N ILE A 92 16.08 -3.81 -2.45
CA ILE A 92 14.66 -4.16 -2.60
C ILE A 92 13.77 -3.23 -1.75
N LYS A 93 14.11 -3.04 -0.47
CA LYS A 93 13.38 -2.13 0.42
C LYS A 93 13.38 -0.69 -0.10
N LYS A 94 14.51 -0.21 -0.61
CA LYS A 94 14.63 1.13 -1.22
C LYS A 94 13.71 1.28 -2.43
N VAL A 95 13.72 0.31 -3.35
CA VAL A 95 12.84 0.33 -4.53
C VAL A 95 11.37 0.29 -4.12
N LYS A 96 10.97 -0.60 -3.21
CA LYS A 96 9.60 -0.65 -2.67
C LYS A 96 9.18 0.69 -2.04
N PHE A 97 10.08 1.32 -1.29
CA PHE A 97 9.81 2.62 -0.68
C PHE A 97 9.63 3.73 -1.73
N ILE A 98 10.47 3.77 -2.77
CA ILE A 98 10.34 4.75 -3.87
C ILE A 98 8.99 4.57 -4.59
N ASN A 99 8.61 3.33 -4.90
CA ASN A 99 7.31 3.04 -5.53
C ASN A 99 6.14 3.42 -4.62
N TYR A 100 6.24 3.20 -3.31
CA TYR A 100 5.21 3.65 -2.38
C TYR A 100 5.15 5.19 -2.30
N LEU A 101 6.31 5.85 -2.32
CA LEU A 101 6.40 7.30 -2.26
C LEU A 101 5.78 7.97 -3.50
N SER A 102 5.90 7.39 -4.69
CA SER A 102 5.23 7.91 -5.89
C SER A 102 3.69 7.85 -5.76
N LYS A 103 3.15 6.76 -5.19
CA LYS A 103 1.72 6.68 -4.84
C LYS A 103 1.32 7.74 -3.81
N CYS A 104 2.17 8.01 -2.82
CA CYS A 104 1.95 9.07 -1.83
C CYS A 104 1.97 10.48 -2.46
N LYS A 105 2.90 10.74 -3.39
CA LYS A 105 2.98 11.99 -4.16
C LYS A 105 1.67 12.24 -4.91
N LYS A 106 1.16 11.23 -5.62
CA LYS A 106 -0.09 11.33 -6.37
C LYS A 106 -1.27 11.74 -5.49
N ALA A 107 -1.36 11.22 -4.26
CA ALA A 107 -2.40 11.61 -3.32
C ALA A 107 -2.31 13.10 -2.92
N VAL A 108 -1.10 13.65 -2.78
CA VAL A 108 -0.89 15.08 -2.51
C VAL A 108 -1.23 15.93 -3.72
N GLU A 109 -0.85 15.51 -4.94
CA GLU A 109 -1.20 16.23 -6.18
C GLU A 109 -2.71 16.36 -6.35
N LEU A 110 -3.47 15.28 -6.12
CA LEU A 110 -4.94 15.32 -6.16
C LEU A 110 -5.53 16.24 -5.08
N GLN A 111 -4.94 16.26 -3.87
CA GLN A 111 -5.34 17.17 -2.80
C GLN A 111 -5.09 18.64 -3.19
N LEU A 112 -3.93 18.94 -3.79
CA LEU A 112 -3.60 20.29 -4.26
C LEU A 112 -4.49 20.73 -5.42
N GLY A 113 -4.97 19.80 -6.24
CA GLY A 113 -6.01 20.03 -7.25
C GLY A 113 -7.42 20.25 -6.68
N GLY A 114 -7.57 20.36 -5.35
CA GLY A 114 -8.84 20.68 -4.69
C GLY A 114 -9.71 19.48 -4.31
N MET A 115 -9.28 18.24 -4.59
CA MET A 115 -10.07 17.06 -4.22
C MET A 115 -10.10 16.87 -2.70
N LYS A 116 -11.29 16.57 -2.16
CA LYS A 116 -11.44 16.19 -0.75
C LYS A 116 -10.89 14.77 -0.55
N LEU A 117 -10.46 14.46 0.67
CA LEU A 117 -9.93 13.13 1.03
C LEU A 117 -10.85 11.96 0.62
N ARG A 118 -12.18 12.14 0.69
CA ARG A 118 -13.12 11.10 0.25
C ARG A 118 -13.02 10.84 -1.26
N GLU A 119 -12.84 11.89 -2.05
CA GLU A 119 -12.81 11.82 -3.52
C GLU A 119 -11.52 11.16 -3.96
N ILE A 120 -10.41 11.49 -3.31
CA ILE A 120 -9.12 10.83 -3.53
C ILE A 120 -9.21 9.35 -3.15
N ALA A 121 -9.87 9.03 -2.03
CA ALA A 121 -10.06 7.66 -1.57
C ALA A 121 -10.84 6.83 -2.59
N MET A 122 -11.94 7.37 -3.11
CA MET A 122 -12.73 6.73 -4.17
C MET A 122 -11.92 6.58 -5.46
N ALA A 123 -11.23 7.64 -5.90
CA ALA A 123 -10.46 7.62 -7.14
C ALA A 123 -9.26 6.64 -7.09
N GLN A 124 -8.71 6.38 -5.91
CA GLN A 124 -7.58 5.47 -5.72
C GLN A 124 -7.99 4.08 -5.22
N GLY A 125 -9.28 3.80 -5.00
CA GLY A 125 -9.74 2.51 -4.49
C GLY A 125 -9.20 2.16 -3.09
N ILE A 126 -8.94 3.15 -2.23
CA ILE A 126 -8.36 2.94 -0.88
C ILE A 126 -9.19 3.62 0.21
N SER A 127 -8.90 3.32 1.48
CA SER A 127 -9.58 3.99 2.60
C SER A 127 -9.18 5.47 2.72
N ARG A 128 -10.11 6.31 3.25
CA ARG A 128 -9.79 7.70 3.62
C ARG A 128 -8.61 7.81 4.59
N ARG A 129 -8.46 6.82 5.47
CA ARG A 129 -7.31 6.73 6.39
C ARG A 129 -6.01 6.60 5.60
N GLN A 130 -5.94 5.68 4.64
CA GLN A 130 -4.74 5.50 3.81
C GLN A 130 -4.42 6.73 2.97
N VAL A 131 -5.42 7.45 2.46
CA VAL A 131 -5.18 8.76 1.79
C VAL A 131 -4.50 9.73 2.75
N SER A 132 -5.02 9.88 3.97
CA SER A 132 -4.41 10.71 5.01
C SER A 132 -2.98 10.27 5.31
N ASP A 133 -2.75 8.96 5.46
CA ASP A 133 -1.44 8.40 5.77
C ASP A 133 -0.45 8.66 4.62
N ARG A 134 -0.86 8.46 3.36
CA ARG A 134 -0.08 8.80 2.15
C ARG A 134 0.34 10.27 2.12
N ILE A 135 -0.60 11.18 2.35
CA ILE A 135 -0.33 12.62 2.38
C ILE A 135 0.69 12.96 3.47
N LYS A 136 0.51 12.42 4.68
CA LYS A 136 1.45 12.62 5.80
C LYS A 136 2.83 12.07 5.48
N THR A 137 2.91 10.86 4.94
CA THR A 137 4.17 10.23 4.56
C THR A 137 4.94 11.08 3.55
N TYR A 138 4.28 11.57 2.49
CA TYR A 138 4.95 12.39 1.47
C TYR A 138 5.41 13.74 2.03
N LYS A 139 4.57 14.42 2.82
CA LYS A 139 4.95 15.70 3.45
C LYS A 139 6.15 15.56 4.39
N ASN A 140 6.18 14.50 5.19
CA ASN A 140 7.32 14.20 6.06
C ASN A 140 8.59 13.88 5.27
N TYR A 141 8.47 13.11 4.18
CA TYR A 141 9.59 12.84 3.29
C TYR A 141 10.19 14.12 2.71
N VAL A 142 9.35 15.01 2.15
CA VAL A 142 9.81 16.28 1.58
C VAL A 142 10.44 17.19 2.65
N LYS A 143 9.86 17.24 3.87
CA LYS A 143 10.44 17.99 4.98
C LYS A 143 11.84 17.47 5.33
N ASN A 144 11.98 16.15 5.46
CA ASN A 144 13.25 15.52 5.81
C ASN A 144 14.31 15.67 4.70
N ASP A 145 13.91 15.58 3.43
CA ASP A 145 14.82 15.79 2.29
C ASP A 145 15.35 17.24 2.24
N LYS A 146 14.48 18.22 2.52
CA LYS A 146 14.88 19.63 2.65
C LYS A 146 15.86 19.84 3.81
N THR A 147 15.66 19.19 4.95
CA THR A 147 16.59 19.28 6.09
C THR A 147 17.94 18.60 5.80
N THR A 148 17.97 17.49 5.08
CA THR A 148 19.25 16.83 4.71
C THR A 148 20.03 17.62 3.67
N LYS A 149 19.35 18.25 2.70
CA LYS A 149 19.99 19.13 1.71
C LYS A 149 20.44 20.47 2.28
N GLY A 150 19.72 21.01 3.28
CA GLY A 150 20.13 22.21 4.02
C GLY A 150 21.38 21.99 4.90
N ASN A 151 21.67 20.76 5.31
CA ASN A 151 22.82 20.39 6.13
C ASN A 151 24.02 19.82 5.31
N GLY A 152 24.10 20.13 4.01
CA GLY A 152 25.30 19.85 3.21
C GLY A 152 25.53 18.39 2.78
N VAL A 153 24.59 17.47 2.99
CA VAL A 153 24.70 16.09 2.49
C VAL A 153 23.81 15.92 1.26
N GLN A 154 24.42 16.00 0.07
CA GLN A 154 23.76 15.70 -1.20
C GLN A 154 23.30 14.24 -1.23
N ILE A 155 21.99 14.02 -1.14
CA ILE A 155 21.38 12.76 -1.57
C ILE A 155 20.92 12.99 -3.00
N SER A 156 21.56 12.30 -3.95
CA SER A 156 21.32 12.46 -5.38
C SER A 156 19.83 12.36 -5.72
N ALA A 157 19.34 13.40 -6.39
CA ALA A 157 18.05 13.39 -7.03
C ALA A 157 18.10 12.33 -8.14
N HIS A 158 17.39 11.22 -7.96
CA HIS A 158 17.02 10.41 -9.12
C HIS A 158 15.80 11.05 -9.75
N THR A 159 16.05 11.71 -10.87
CA THR A 159 15.10 12.00 -11.95
C THR A 159 14.35 10.71 -12.33
N LEU A 160 13.08 10.93 -12.69
CA LEU A 160 12.03 9.98 -13.07
C LEU A 160 12.51 8.79 -13.92
#